data_AF-A0A7G8PEQ0-F1
#
_entry.id   AF-A0A7G8PEQ0-F1
#
_cell.length_a   1.000
_cell.length_b   1.000
_cell.length_c   1.000
_cell.angle_alpha   90.00
_cell.angle_beta   90.00
_cell.angle_gamma   90.00
#
_symmetry.space_group_name_H-M   'P 1'
#
loop_
_entity.id
_entity.type
_entity.pdbx_description
1 polymer ?
#
loop_
_entity_poly.entity_id
_entity_poly.type
_entity_poly.pdbx_seq_one_letter_code
_entity_poly.pdbx_strand_id
1 'polypeptide(L)'
;MEYSSATLDSVTAVIVSTLGIQDRADTLTASTPLFGGMPELDSMAVVALAVALEREFGFEIDDEDFRGEVFETIGTLAGFVEEQTRNPAQLPSAGAR
;
A
#
# COMPACT_ATOMS: atom_id res chain seq x y z
N MET A 1 -11.28 5.98 9.34
CA MET A 1 -10.24 5.92 8.30
C MET A 1 -10.56 7.02 7.29
N GLU A 2 -9.72 8.04 7.21
CA GLU A 2 -9.86 9.12 6.22
C GLU A 2 -8.89 8.87 5.08
N TYR A 3 -9.39 8.26 4.00
CA TYR A 3 -8.67 8.16 2.73
C TYR A 3 -9.53 8.70 1.60
N SER A 4 -8.89 9.24 0.58
CA SER A 4 -9.52 9.69 -0.65
C SER A 4 -9.73 8.52 -1.59
N SER A 5 -10.78 8.56 -2.42
CA SER A 5 -11.02 7.51 -3.42
C SER A 5 -9.85 7.34 -4.40
N ALA A 6 -9.14 8.43 -4.70
CA ALA A 6 -7.93 8.40 -5.53
C ALA A 6 -6.79 7.59 -4.89
N THR A 7 -6.59 7.74 -3.58
CA THR A 7 -5.56 6.99 -2.84
C THR A 7 -5.91 5.50 -2.81
N LEU A 8 -7.17 5.17 -2.56
CA LEU A 8 -7.64 3.79 -2.58
C LEU A 8 -7.46 3.14 -3.97
N ASP A 9 -7.78 3.87 -5.04
CA ASP A 9 -7.59 3.39 -6.41
C ASP A 9 -6.11 3.13 -6.73
N SER A 10 -5.22 4.07 -6.38
CA SER A 10 -3.77 3.90 -6.56
C SER A 10 -3.22 2.73 -5.74
N VAL A 11 -3.62 2.59 -4.47
CA VAL A 11 -3.20 1.46 -3.63
C VAL A 11 -3.68 0.14 -4.22
N THR A 12 -4.92 0.09 -4.70
CA THR A 12 -5.47 -1.09 -5.38
C THR A 12 -4.68 -1.42 -6.64
N ALA A 13 -4.36 -0.43 -7.47
CA ALA A 13 -3.54 -0.61 -8.67
C ALA A 13 -2.14 -1.15 -8.35
N VAL A 14 -1.51 -0.66 -7.27
CA VAL A 14 -0.19 -1.14 -6.81
C VAL A 14 -0.27 -2.59 -6.32
N ILE A 15 -1.28 -2.95 -5.52
CA ILE A 15 -1.50 -4.34 -5.07
C ILE A 15 -1.67 -5.26 -6.27
N VAL A 16 -2.55 -4.87 -7.18
CA VAL A 16 -2.89 -5.62 -8.38
C VAL A 16 -1.67 -5.85 -9.27
N SER A 17 -0.86 -4.80 -9.47
CA SER A 17 0.37 -4.86 -10.26
C SER A 17 1.42 -5.74 -9.59
N THR A 18 1.56 -5.63 -8.27
CA THR A 18 2.55 -6.40 -7.48
C THR A 18 2.21 -7.88 -7.44
N LEU A 19 0.94 -8.22 -7.24
CA LEU A 19 0.46 -9.61 -7.17
C LEU A 19 0.15 -10.21 -8.55
N GLY A 20 0.12 -9.41 -9.60
CA GLY A 20 -0.23 -9.84 -10.96
C GLY A 20 -1.71 -10.20 -11.14
N ILE A 21 -2.61 -9.64 -10.32
CA ILE A 21 -4.05 -9.96 -10.29
C ILE A 21 -4.93 -8.91 -10.97
N GLN A 22 -4.46 -8.37 -12.10
CA GLN A 22 -5.16 -7.34 -12.88
C GLN A 22 -6.59 -7.69 -13.28
N ASP A 23 -6.89 -8.97 -13.45
CA ASP A 23 -8.25 -9.46 -13.73
C ASP A 23 -9.21 -9.26 -12.54
N ARG A 24 -8.70 -9.21 -11.32
CA ARG A 24 -9.49 -9.06 -10.10
C ARG A 24 -9.58 -7.63 -9.58
N ALA A 25 -8.88 -6.67 -10.20
CA ALA A 25 -8.81 -5.28 -9.74
C ALA A 25 -10.21 -4.68 -9.45
N ASP A 26 -11.15 -4.82 -10.39
CA ASP A 26 -12.52 -4.33 -10.26
C ASP A 26 -13.34 -4.98 -9.13
N THR A 27 -12.90 -6.13 -8.62
CA THR A 27 -13.57 -6.84 -7.52
C THR A 27 -13.01 -6.48 -6.14
N LEU A 28 -11.87 -5.79 -6.11
CA LEU A 28 -11.21 -5.35 -4.89
C LEU A 28 -11.86 -4.07 -4.37
N THR A 29 -12.17 -4.05 -3.07
CA THR A 29 -12.82 -2.92 -2.42
C THR A 29 -12.10 -2.59 -1.12
N ALA A 30 -12.38 -1.43 -0.53
CA ALA A 30 -11.83 -1.04 0.77
C ALA A 30 -12.03 -2.09 1.87
N SER A 31 -13.12 -2.85 1.83
CA SER A 31 -13.43 -3.90 2.81
C SER A 31 -12.80 -5.25 2.48
N THR A 32 -12.09 -5.37 1.36
CA THR A 32 -11.45 -6.62 0.96
C THR A 32 -10.24 -6.90 1.85
N PRO A 33 -10.18 -8.07 2.51
CA PRO A 33 -9.04 -8.42 3.34
C PRO A 33 -7.82 -8.78 2.50
N LEU A 34 -6.66 -8.25 2.89
CA LEU A 34 -5.38 -8.58 2.24
C LEU A 34 -4.82 -9.88 2.84
N PHE A 35 -4.53 -9.87 4.15
CA PHE A 35 -4.09 -11.07 4.86
C PHE A 35 -5.22 -12.09 5.01
N GLY A 36 -4.96 -13.33 4.61
CA GLY A 36 -5.95 -14.43 4.64
C GLY A 36 -7.01 -14.37 3.53
N GLY A 37 -7.18 -13.21 2.87
CA GLY A 37 -8.06 -13.04 1.71
C GLY A 37 -7.36 -13.28 0.37
N MET A 38 -6.05 -13.01 0.28
CA MET A 38 -5.25 -13.19 -0.94
C MET A 38 -4.19 -14.28 -0.76
N PRO A 39 -4.28 -15.40 -1.48
CA PRO A 39 -3.22 -16.42 -1.49
C PRO A 39 -1.88 -15.89 -2.00
N GLU A 40 -1.93 -14.94 -2.93
CA GLU A 40 -0.75 -14.35 -3.59
C GLU A 40 0.10 -13.45 -2.66
N LEU A 41 -0.48 -12.98 -1.55
CA LEU A 41 0.18 -12.06 -0.61
C LEU A 41 1.08 -12.85 0.36
N ASP A 42 2.16 -13.41 -0.18
CA ASP A 42 3.20 -14.14 0.55
C ASP A 42 4.19 -13.19 1.26
N SER A 43 5.05 -13.75 2.13
CA SER A 43 6.09 -13.00 2.84
C SER A 43 7.04 -12.18 1.94
N MET A 44 7.24 -12.60 0.68
CA MET A 44 8.03 -11.85 -0.31
C MET A 44 7.20 -10.80 -1.05
N ALA A 45 5.91 -11.07 -1.27
CA ALA A 45 5.00 -10.13 -1.92
C ALA A 45 4.74 -8.91 -1.03
N VAL A 46 4.68 -9.08 0.29
CA VAL A 46 4.59 -7.97 1.25
C VAL A 46 5.75 -6.99 1.08
N VAL A 47 6.99 -7.48 0.98
CA VAL A 47 8.17 -6.64 0.78
C VAL A 47 8.12 -5.93 -0.58
N ALA A 48 7.74 -6.65 -1.63
CA ALA A 48 7.57 -6.05 -2.96
C ALA A 48 6.48 -4.96 -2.97
N LEU A 49 5.39 -5.18 -2.22
CA LEU A 49 4.29 -4.23 -2.11
C LEU A 49 4.73 -2.96 -1.36
N ALA A 50 5.47 -3.11 -0.26
CA ALA A 50 6.05 -1.98 0.47
C ALA A 50 6.84 -1.08 -0.48
N VAL A 51 7.81 -1.69 -1.18
CA VAL A 51 8.69 -0.99 -2.11
C VAL A 51 7.91 -0.36 -3.26
N ALA A 52 6.85 -1.01 -3.76
CA ALA A 52 6.01 -0.46 -4.81
C ALA A 52 5.22 0.77 -4.33
N LEU A 53 4.67 0.74 -3.12
CA LEU A 53 3.97 1.88 -2.51
C LEU A 53 4.92 3.05 -2.25
N GLU A 54 6.09 2.80 -1.67
CA GLU A 54 7.12 3.81 -1.43
C GLU A 54 7.49 4.56 -2.72
N ARG A 55 7.63 3.80 -3.83
CA ARG A 55 7.99 4.35 -5.14
C ARG A 55 6.84 5.09 -5.82
N GLU A 56 5.62 4.61 -5.69
CA GLU A 56 4.43 5.23 -6.33
C GLU A 56 4.07 6.55 -5.65
N PHE A 57 4.11 6.58 -4.32
CA PHE A 57 3.66 7.72 -3.53
C PHE A 57 4.82 8.61 -3.04
N GLY A 58 6.06 8.14 -3.12
CA GLY A 58 7.25 8.91 -2.78
C GLY A 58 7.49 9.08 -1.28
N PHE A 59 7.19 8.06 -0.48
CA PHE A 59 7.44 8.05 0.97
C PHE A 59 8.23 6.80 1.38
N GLU A 60 8.77 6.79 2.60
CA GLU A 60 9.41 5.59 3.18
C GLU A 60 8.46 4.91 4.16
N ILE A 61 8.43 3.59 4.09
CA ILE A 61 7.64 2.70 4.93
C ILE A 61 8.56 1.98 5.89
N ASP A 62 8.35 2.16 7.19
CA ASP A 62 9.10 1.39 8.19
C ASP A 62 8.56 -0.03 8.31
N ASP A 63 9.46 -1.01 8.38
CA ASP A 63 9.13 -2.43 8.53
C ASP A 63 8.32 -2.70 9.80
N GLU A 64 8.44 -1.88 10.85
CA GLU A 64 7.65 -2.00 12.08
C GLU A 64 6.20 -1.52 11.91
N ASP A 65 5.98 -0.52 11.05
CA ASP A 65 4.67 0.06 10.79
C ASP A 65 3.90 -0.75 9.73
N PHE A 66 4.63 -1.30 8.75
CA PHE A 66 4.07 -2.09 7.64
C PHE A 66 3.74 -3.53 8.00
N ARG A 67 3.09 -3.75 9.14
CA ARG A 67 2.73 -5.07 9.66
C ARG A 67 1.39 -5.04 10.39
N GLY A 68 0.82 -6.23 10.62
CA GLY A 68 -0.36 -6.40 11.46
C GLY A 68 -1.62 -5.79 10.85
N GLU A 69 -2.14 -4.74 11.47
CA GLU A 69 -3.45 -4.15 11.20
C GLU A 69 -3.51 -3.37 9.87
N VAL A 70 -2.38 -2.81 9.41
CA VAL A 70 -2.30 -2.08 8.13
C VAL A 70 -2.64 -2.99 6.94
N PHE A 71 -2.39 -4.29 7.11
CA PHE A 71 -2.67 -5.36 6.16
C PHE A 71 -4.01 -6.06 6.40
N GLU A 72 -4.86 -5.54 7.26
CA GLU A 72 -6.17 -6.12 7.51
C GLU A 72 -7.06 -6.01 6.27
N THR A 73 -7.15 -4.82 5.68
CA THR A 73 -7.94 -4.55 4.47
C THR A 73 -7.27 -3.50 3.57
N ILE A 74 -7.70 -3.46 2.30
CA ILE A 74 -7.26 -2.42 1.35
C ILE A 74 -7.57 -1.01 1.89
N GLY A 75 -8.70 -0.84 2.58
CA GLY A 75 -9.08 0.44 3.18
C GLY A 75 -8.13 0.86 4.29
N THR A 76 -7.67 -0.08 5.12
CA THR A 76 -6.69 0.23 6.17
C THR A 76 -5.37 0.67 5.55
N LEU A 77 -4.88 -0.05 4.54
CA LEU A 77 -3.67 0.30 3.80
C LEU A 77 -3.77 1.66 3.11
N ALA A 78 -4.91 1.96 2.48
CA ALA A 78 -5.18 3.25 1.86
C ALA A 78 -5.20 4.40 2.87
N GLY A 79 -5.75 4.17 4.07
CA GLY A 79 -5.69 5.12 5.17
C GLY A 79 -4.26 5.44 5.58
N PHE A 80 -3.46 4.40 5.79
CA PHE A 80 -2.05 4.53 6.14
C PHE A 80 -1.25 5.31 5.08
N VAL A 81 -1.40 4.95 3.80
CA VAL A 81 -0.73 5.64 2.68
C VAL A 81 -1.15 7.10 2.60
N GLU A 82 -2.43 7.41 2.82
CA GLU A 82 -2.91 8.78 2.83
C GLU A 82 -2.32 9.59 3.98
N GLU A 83 -2.22 9.02 5.19
CA GLU A 83 -1.59 9.66 6.33
C GLU A 83 -0.12 9.98 6.04
N GLN A 84 0.61 9.04 5.44
CA GLN A 84 2.02 9.22 5.13
C GLN A 84 2.24 10.24 4.00
N THR A 85 1.38 10.24 2.98
CA THR A 85 1.40 11.23 1.89
C THR A 85 1.02 12.63 2.39
N ARG A 86 0.08 12.72 3.35
CA ARG A 86 -0.31 13.98 4.00
C ARG A 86 0.76 14.52 4.95
N ASN A 87 1.78 13.73 5.29
CA ASN A 87 2.90 14.16 6.12
C ASN A 87 4.14 14.46 5.26
N PRO A 88 4.21 15.61 4.57
CA PRO A 88 5.33 15.98 3.69
C PRO A 88 6.65 16.24 4.44
N ALA A 89 6.70 16.02 5.76
CA ALA A 89 7.87 16.28 6.60
C ALA A 89 8.99 15.25 6.44
N GLN A 90 8.80 14.18 5.66
CA GLN A 90 9.78 13.10 5.49
C GLN A 90 10.43 13.08 4.10
N LEU A 91 10.71 14.24 3.50
CA LEU A 91 11.73 14.28 2.44
C LEU A 91 13.09 13.91 3.05
N PRO A 92 13.72 12.76 2.70
CA PRO A 92 15.16 12.69 2.79
C PRO A 92 15.71 13.73 1.82
N SER A 93 16.37 14.73 2.40
CA SER A 93 17.29 15.63 1.71
C SER A 93 18.01 14.87 0.61
N ALA A 94 17.85 15.35 -0.61
CA ALA A 94 18.60 14.94 -1.79
C ALA A 94 20.01 14.48 -1.40
N GLY A 95 20.21 13.16 -1.44
CA GLY A 95 21.52 12.55 -1.38
C GLY A 95 22.28 13.00 -2.61
N ALA A 96 23.03 14.08 -2.45
CA ALA A 96 24.00 14.53 -3.42
C ALA A 96 24.97 13.38 -3.74
N ARG A 97 24.96 12.90 -4.99
CA ARG A 97 26.10 12.78 -5.92
C ARG A 97 25.88 11.72 -6.99
#